data_AF-A0A7S1F155-F1
#
_entry.id   AF-A0A7S1F155-F1
#
_cell.length_a   1.000
_cell.length_b   1.000
_cell.length_c   1.000
_cell.angle_alpha   90.00
_cell.angle_beta   90.00
_cell.angle_gamma   90.00
#
_symmetry.space_group_name_H-M   'P 1'
#
loop_
_entity.id
_entity.type
_entity.pdbx_description
1 polymer ?
#
loop_
_entity_poly.entity_id
_entity_poly.type
_entity_poly.pdbx_seq_one_letter_code
_entity_poly.pdbx_strand_id
1 'polypeptide(L)'
;REAPPDLSGQWVTARVEGDPGKLLQVLGKSWFRRRLAKMVNYGVGKMHKHFIQNGDDLRIEVSSPAGKFVEEFTVGSGRHSAVDDEKNKIEREVQWEGQALFVQVWKGNVYYTTQVYLEPGATAQ
;
A
#
# COMPACT_ATOMS: atom_id res chain seq x y z
N ARG A 1 -5.45 -6.21 23.99
CA ARG A 1 -5.27 -6.12 22.52
C ARG A 1 -4.24 -7.16 22.14
N GLU A 2 -4.46 -7.92 21.07
CA GLU A 2 -3.44 -8.79 20.51
C GLU A 2 -2.27 -7.96 19.99
N ALA A 3 -1.06 -8.54 20.00
CA ALA A 3 0.09 -7.89 19.38
C ALA A 3 -0.16 -7.79 17.85
N PRO A 4 0.23 -6.68 17.20
CA PRO A 4 0.16 -6.57 15.76
C PRO A 4 0.95 -7.69 15.06
N PRO A 5 0.54 -8.09 13.84
CA PRO A 5 1.35 -9.01 13.05
C PRO A 5 2.70 -8.35 12.70
N ASP A 6 3.74 -9.18 12.60
CA ASP A 6 5.02 -8.75 12.05
C ASP A 6 4.99 -8.87 10.53
N LEU A 7 4.85 -7.73 9.85
CA LEU A 7 4.82 -7.65 8.39
C LEU A 7 6.24 -7.63 7.77
N SER A 8 7.29 -7.63 8.59
CA SER A 8 8.67 -7.43 8.14
C SER A 8 9.09 -8.43 7.07
N GLY A 9 9.93 -7.94 6.14
CA GLY A 9 10.53 -8.75 5.09
C GLY A 9 10.20 -8.28 3.68
N GLN A 10 10.69 -9.04 2.70
CA GLN A 10 10.51 -8.73 1.29
C GLN A 10 9.30 -9.46 0.72
N TRP A 11 8.45 -8.72 0.04
CA TRP A 11 7.23 -9.24 -0.54
C TRP A 11 7.18 -8.87 -2.01
N VAL A 12 6.83 -9.83 -2.86
CA VAL A 12 6.52 -9.57 -4.27
C VAL A 12 5.03 -9.78 -4.51
N THR A 13 4.47 -8.99 -5.42
CA THR A 13 3.08 -9.18 -5.84
C THR A 13 2.96 -10.50 -6.60
N ALA A 14 2.35 -11.51 -5.97
CA ALA A 14 2.17 -12.82 -6.59
C ALA A 14 0.93 -12.90 -7.50
N ARG A 15 -0.14 -12.19 -7.12
CA ARG A 15 -1.42 -12.15 -7.84
C ARG A 15 -2.13 -10.82 -7.65
N VAL A 16 -3.03 -10.50 -8.57
CA VAL A 16 -3.95 -9.36 -8.49
C VAL A 16 -5.32 -9.85 -8.92
N GLU A 17 -6.34 -9.58 -8.11
CA GLU A 17 -7.72 -10.01 -8.35
C GLU A 17 -8.68 -8.81 -8.43
N GLY A 18 -9.87 -9.03 -8.98
CA GLY A 18 -10.86 -7.99 -9.22
C GLY A 18 -10.56 -7.14 -10.47
N ASP A 19 -10.95 -5.87 -10.43
CA ASP A 19 -10.78 -4.92 -11.54
C ASP A 19 -9.81 -3.78 -11.14
N PRO A 20 -8.48 -4.02 -11.21
CA PRO A 20 -7.48 -3.01 -10.87
C PRO A 20 -7.53 -1.81 -11.82
N GLY A 21 -7.99 -1.99 -13.07
CA GLY A 21 -8.11 -0.91 -14.05
C GLY A 21 -9.17 0.11 -13.63
N LYS A 22 -10.36 -0.37 -13.27
CA LYS A 22 -11.45 0.46 -12.74
C LYS A 22 -11.09 1.08 -11.40
N LEU A 23 -10.41 0.34 -10.51
CA LEU A 23 -9.91 0.87 -9.25
C LEU A 23 -8.99 2.08 -9.49
N LEU A 24 -7.95 1.93 -10.33
CA LEU A 24 -7.03 3.03 -10.63
C LEU A 24 -7.74 4.23 -11.28
N GLN A 25 -8.78 3.99 -12.08
CA GLN A 25 -9.61 5.06 -12.65
C GLN A 25 -10.36 5.83 -11.57
N VAL A 26 -11.02 5.15 -10.63
CA VAL A 26 -11.74 5.77 -9.50
C VAL A 26 -10.78 6.52 -8.57
N LEU A 27 -9.57 5.98 -8.35
CA LEU A 27 -8.50 6.65 -7.59
C LEU A 27 -7.91 7.87 -8.30
N GLY A 28 -8.41 8.21 -9.50
CA GLY A 28 -7.98 9.38 -10.26
C GLY A 28 -6.55 9.27 -10.81
N LYS A 29 -5.99 8.05 -10.92
CA LYS A 29 -4.64 7.86 -11.48
C LYS A 29 -4.62 8.31 -12.92
N SER A 30 -3.56 8.99 -13.34
CA SER A 30 -3.44 9.49 -14.71
C SER A 30 -3.57 8.37 -15.76
N TRP A 31 -4.07 8.69 -16.96
CA TRP A 31 -4.21 7.69 -18.04
C TRP A 31 -2.88 6.98 -18.34
N PHE A 32 -1.78 7.72 -18.29
CA PHE A 32 -0.43 7.19 -18.46
C PHE A 32 -0.09 6.12 -17.40
N ARG A 33 -0.32 6.41 -16.10
CA ARG A 33 -0.10 5.42 -15.02
C ARG A 33 -0.98 4.18 -15.18
N ARG A 34 -2.26 4.36 -15.51
CA ARG A 34 -3.18 3.23 -15.72
C ARG A 34 -2.71 2.31 -16.84
N ARG A 35 -2.24 2.89 -17.96
CA ARG A 35 -1.67 2.13 -19.08
C ARG A 35 -0.40 1.39 -18.67
N LEU A 36 0.52 2.06 -17.99
CA LEU A 36 1.77 1.43 -17.52
C LEU A 36 1.49 0.27 -16.56
N ALA A 37 0.58 0.46 -15.60
CA ALA A 37 0.17 -0.59 -14.68
C ALA A 37 -0.36 -1.83 -15.42
N LYS A 38 -1.26 -1.65 -16.40
CA LYS A 38 -1.76 -2.75 -17.23
C LYS A 38 -0.64 -3.46 -18.01
N MET A 39 0.30 -2.72 -18.59
CA MET A 39 1.44 -3.29 -19.35
C MET A 39 2.35 -4.16 -18.48
N VAL A 40 2.45 -3.87 -17.19
CA VAL A 40 3.27 -4.66 -16.24
C VAL A 40 2.43 -5.64 -15.43
N ASN A 41 1.25 -6.02 -15.95
CA ASN A 41 0.30 -6.92 -15.29
C ASN A 41 0.01 -6.51 -13.84
N TYR A 42 -0.18 -5.20 -13.62
CA TYR A 42 -0.42 -4.59 -12.33
C TYR A 42 0.62 -4.92 -11.25
N GLY A 43 1.86 -5.21 -11.67
CA GLY A 43 2.98 -5.46 -10.79
C GLY A 43 3.18 -6.93 -10.43
N VAL A 44 2.39 -7.86 -10.96
CA VAL A 44 2.61 -9.31 -10.73
C VAL A 44 4.04 -9.70 -11.13
N GLY A 45 4.78 -10.25 -10.16
CA GLY A 45 6.19 -10.63 -10.28
C GLY A 45 7.18 -9.47 -10.43
N LYS A 46 6.74 -8.22 -10.31
CA LYS A 46 7.55 -7.03 -10.63
C LYS A 46 7.48 -5.91 -9.58
N MET A 47 6.41 -5.87 -8.79
CA MET A 47 6.28 -4.92 -7.70
C MET A 47 6.71 -5.60 -6.40
N HIS A 48 7.76 -5.06 -5.80
CA HIS A 48 8.34 -5.49 -4.55
C HIS A 48 8.06 -4.48 -3.46
N LYS A 49 7.78 -4.96 -2.25
CA LYS A 49 7.67 -4.16 -1.04
C LYS A 49 8.59 -4.75 0.01
N HIS A 50 9.48 -3.94 0.55
CA HIS A 50 10.28 -4.30 1.71
C HIS A 50 9.70 -3.58 2.93
N PHE A 51 9.13 -4.34 3.84
CA PHE A 51 8.60 -3.84 5.10
C PHE A 51 9.68 -3.93 6.17
N ILE A 52 9.97 -2.80 6.80
CA ILE A 52 10.82 -2.69 7.97
C ILE A 52 9.90 -2.20 9.09
N GLN A 53 9.61 -3.06 10.06
CA GLN A 53 8.67 -2.77 11.14
C GLN A 53 9.38 -2.82 12.50
N ASN A 54 9.19 -1.77 13.30
CA ASN A 54 9.60 -1.73 14.70
C ASN A 54 8.39 -1.33 15.55
N GLY A 55 7.62 -2.32 15.98
CA GLY A 55 6.34 -2.09 16.65
C GLY A 55 5.36 -1.36 15.71
N ASP A 56 5.02 -0.12 16.07
CA ASP A 56 4.11 0.75 15.32
C ASP A 56 4.82 1.65 14.30
N ASP A 57 6.15 1.69 14.29
CA ASP A 57 6.93 2.44 13.30
C ASP A 57 7.18 1.56 12.07
N LEU A 58 6.67 1.98 10.91
CA LEU A 58 6.85 1.28 9.65
C LEU A 58 7.61 2.15 8.65
N ARG A 59 8.57 1.50 7.99
CA ARG A 59 9.17 1.98 6.74
C ARG A 59 8.90 0.94 5.65
N ILE A 60 8.30 1.39 4.56
CA ILE A 60 7.97 0.55 3.40
C ILE A 60 8.73 1.08 2.20
N GLU A 61 9.64 0.27 1.68
CA GLU A 61 10.34 0.56 0.44
C GLU A 61 9.64 -0.15 -0.71
N VAL A 62 9.10 0.61 -1.66
CA VAL A 62 8.38 0.08 -2.80
C VAL A 62 9.24 0.20 -4.04
N SER A 63 9.45 -0.91 -4.73
CA SER A 63 10.14 -0.97 -6.02
C SER A 63 9.20 -1.53 -7.08
N SER A 64 8.99 -0.77 -8.15
CA SER A 64 8.12 -1.15 -9.25
C SER A 64 8.77 -0.78 -10.60
N PRO A 65 8.25 -1.31 -11.73
CA PRO A 65 8.67 -0.85 -13.06
C PRO A 65 8.44 0.65 -13.29
N ALA A 66 7.58 1.29 -12.49
CA ALA A 66 7.23 2.70 -12.60
C ALA A 66 8.08 3.61 -11.69
N GLY A 67 9.09 3.05 -11.02
CA GLY A 67 10.00 3.75 -10.11
C GLY A 67 10.03 3.15 -8.70
N LYS A 68 10.88 3.74 -7.86
CA LYS A 68 11.01 3.43 -6.44
C LYS A 68 10.50 4.59 -5.60
N PHE A 69 9.87 4.29 -4.48
CA PHE A 69 9.52 5.28 -3.46
C PHE A 69 9.54 4.64 -2.08
N VAL A 70 9.60 5.48 -1.06
CA VAL A 70 9.63 5.05 0.34
C VAL A 70 8.50 5.75 1.07
N GLU A 71 7.80 5.00 1.91
CA GLU A 71 6.84 5.52 2.87
C GLU A 71 7.33 5.26 4.29
N GLU A 72 7.23 6.26 5.15
CA GLU A 72 7.49 6.15 6.58
C GLU A 72 6.29 6.70 7.35
N PHE A 73 5.85 5.98 8.37
CA PHE A 73 4.75 6.40 9.23
C PHE A 73 4.71 5.60 10.53
N THR A 74 4.06 6.18 11.54
CA THR A 74 3.74 5.52 12.81
C THR A 74 2.24 5.20 12.86
N VAL A 75 1.89 3.94 13.11
CA VAL A 75 0.51 3.48 13.26
C VAL A 75 -0.11 4.12 14.51
N GLY A 76 -1.37 4.56 14.42
CA GLY A 76 -2.08 5.18 15.54
C GLY A 76 -1.71 6.65 15.79
N SER A 77 -0.90 7.29 14.93
CA SER A 77 -0.59 8.73 14.99
C SER A 77 -1.77 9.66 14.64
N GLY A 78 -2.93 9.08 14.33
CA GLY A 78 -4.12 9.80 13.87
C GLY A 78 -4.02 10.26 12.42
N ARG A 79 -5.02 11.03 12.00
CA ARG A 79 -5.11 11.57 10.65
C ARG A 79 -4.04 12.62 10.37
N HIS A 80 -3.29 12.45 9.28
CA HIS A 80 -2.22 13.35 8.86
C HIS A 80 -2.15 13.51 7.33
N SER A 81 -1.56 14.62 6.88
CA SER A 81 -1.26 14.84 5.46
C SER A 81 -0.11 13.95 5.00
N ALA A 82 -0.25 13.40 3.80
CA ALA A 82 0.78 12.62 3.10
C ALA A 82 0.77 12.93 1.60
N VAL A 83 1.64 12.26 0.83
CA VAL A 83 1.65 12.33 -0.64
C VAL A 83 1.55 10.92 -1.23
N ASP A 84 0.81 10.78 -2.33
CA ASP A 84 0.79 9.53 -3.09
C ASP A 84 2.00 9.39 -4.03
N ASP A 85 2.11 8.25 -4.72
CA ASP A 85 3.17 7.94 -5.69
C ASP A 85 3.19 8.84 -6.94
N GLU A 86 2.15 9.66 -7.13
CA GLU A 86 2.06 10.72 -8.14
C GLU A 86 2.28 12.13 -7.54
N LYS A 87 2.73 12.21 -6.28
CA LYS A 87 2.99 13.44 -5.51
C LYS A 87 1.74 14.30 -5.25
N ASN A 88 0.55 13.70 -5.36
CA ASN A 88 -0.68 14.40 -4.98
C ASN A 88 -0.81 14.42 -3.46
N LYS A 89 -1.28 15.54 -2.91
CA LYS A 89 -1.63 15.62 -1.49
C LYS A 89 -2.81 14.71 -1.18
N ILE A 90 -2.70 13.97 -0.08
CA ILE A 90 -3.75 13.12 0.47
C ILE A 90 -3.80 13.34 1.99
N GLU A 91 -4.93 13.04 2.60
CA GLU A 91 -5.00 12.80 4.04
C GLU A 91 -5.03 11.29 4.26
N ARG A 92 -4.32 10.81 5.28
CA ARG A 92 -4.22 9.39 5.61
C ARG A 92 -4.34 9.19 7.11
N GLU A 93 -4.94 8.08 7.50
CA GLU A 93 -4.93 7.58 8.86
C GLU A 93 -4.64 6.08 8.82
N VAL A 94 -3.79 5.61 9.73
CA VAL A 94 -3.32 4.22 9.76
C VAL A 94 -3.50 3.67 11.16
N GLN A 95 -4.17 2.53 11.27
CA GLN A 95 -4.45 1.88 12.56
C GLN A 95 -4.36 0.36 12.45
N TRP A 96 -4.07 -0.30 13.57
CA TRP A 96 -4.20 -1.75 13.68
C TRP A 96 -5.67 -2.12 13.95
N GLU A 97 -6.24 -2.97 13.10
CA GLU A 97 -7.56 -3.58 13.29
C GLU A 97 -7.40 -5.10 13.33
N GLY A 98 -7.39 -5.66 14.54
CA GLY A 98 -7.10 -7.08 14.74
C GLY A 98 -5.70 -7.43 14.21
N GLN A 99 -5.66 -8.33 13.23
CA GLN A 99 -4.43 -8.81 12.57
C GLN A 99 -4.16 -8.10 11.22
N ALA A 100 -4.70 -6.89 11.02
CA ALA A 100 -4.54 -6.13 9.79
C ALA A 100 -4.09 -4.69 10.07
N LEU A 101 -3.22 -4.17 9.20
CA LEU A 101 -2.98 -2.75 9.05
C LEU A 101 -4.11 -2.16 8.22
N PHE A 102 -4.95 -1.35 8.86
CA PHE A 102 -6.06 -0.65 8.22
C PHE A 102 -5.65 0.78 7.88
N VAL A 103 -5.78 1.14 6.61
CA VAL A 103 -5.38 2.44 6.08
C VAL A 103 -6.58 3.12 5.48
N GLN A 104 -6.92 4.29 5.98
CA GLN A 104 -7.92 5.18 5.41
C GLN A 104 -7.23 6.28 4.63
N VAL A 105 -7.73 6.59 3.43
CA VAL A 105 -7.20 7.67 2.60
C VAL A 105 -8.33 8.55 2.09
N TRP A 106 -8.14 9.86 2.19
CA TRP A 106 -8.99 10.88 1.59
C TRP A 106 -8.19 11.69 0.58
N LYS A 107 -8.66 11.74 -0.67
CA LYS A 107 -8.04 12.46 -1.78
C LYS A 107 -9.10 13.23 -2.56
N GLY A 108 -9.23 14.53 -2.29
CA GLY A 108 -10.32 15.33 -2.85
C GLY A 108 -11.68 14.71 -2.51
N ASN A 109 -12.45 14.35 -3.53
CA ASN A 109 -13.77 13.71 -3.37
C ASN A 109 -13.71 12.17 -3.28
N VAL A 110 -12.50 11.58 -3.27
CA VAL A 110 -12.31 10.13 -3.19
C VAL A 110 -11.96 9.73 -1.77
N TYR A 111 -12.68 8.75 -1.26
CA TYR A 111 -12.34 8.04 -0.02
C TYR A 111 -12.18 6.56 -0.33
N TYR A 112 -11.13 5.94 0.20
CA TYR A 112 -10.94 4.50 0.10
C TYR A 112 -10.17 3.97 1.30
N THR A 113 -10.28 2.66 1.51
CA THR A 113 -9.59 1.93 2.56
C THR A 113 -8.71 0.84 1.95
N THR A 114 -7.57 0.59 2.58
CA THR A 114 -6.69 -0.54 2.27
C THR A 114 -6.50 -1.36 3.53
N GLN A 115 -6.53 -2.68 3.40
CA GLN A 115 -6.13 -3.61 4.45
C GLN A 115 -4.87 -4.35 4.02
N VAL A 116 -3.89 -4.43 4.91
CA VAL A 116 -2.69 -5.27 4.74
C VAL A 116 -2.66 -6.28 5.87
N TYR A 117 -2.63 -7.56 5.55
CA TYR A 117 -2.63 -8.65 6.51
C TYR A 117 -1.80 -9.81 5.97
N LEU A 118 -1.38 -10.71 6.88
CA LEU A 118 -0.73 -11.96 6.51
C LEU A 118 -1.79 -13.04 6.31
N GLU A 119 -1.79 -13.67 5.14
CA GLU A 119 -2.54 -14.91 4.95
C GLU A 119 -1.88 -16.03 5.77
N PRO A 120 -2.65 -17.00 6.30
CA PRO A 120 -2.08 -18.14 7.00
C PRO A 120 -1.00 -18.84 6.16
N GLY A 121 0.21 -18.98 6.71
CA GLY A 121 1.35 -19.58 6.02
C GLY A 121 2.10 -18.67 5.05
N ALA A 122 1.76 -17.37 4.98
CA ALA A 122 2.53 -16.40 4.23
C ALA A 122 3.94 -16.25 4.81
N THR A 123 4.96 -16.32 3.96
CA THR A 123 6.36 -16.10 4.33
C THR A 123 6.95 -15.03 3.42
N ALA A 124 7.67 -14.09 4.01
CA ALA A 124 8.50 -13.15 3.25
C ALA A 124 9.54 -13.92 2.41
N GLN A 125 9.94 -13.33 1.29
CA GLN A 125 11.01 -13.83 0.42
C GLN A 125 12.40 -13.52 0.97
#